data_AF-A0A1V9XZ78-F1
#
_entry.id   AF-A0A1V9XZ78-F1
#
_cell.length_a   1.000
_cell.length_b   1.000
_cell.length_c   1.000
_cell.angle_alpha   90.00
_cell.angle_beta   90.00
_cell.angle_gamma   90.00
#
_symmetry.space_group_name_H-M   'P 1'
#
loop_
_entity.id
_entity.type
_entity.pdbx_description
1 polymer ?
#
loop_
_entity_poly.entity_id
_entity_poly.type
_entity_poly.pdbx_seq_one_letter_code
_entity_poly.pdbx_strand_id
1 'polypeptide(L)'
;MTINFARESVIDFTKPFMNLGIQILFKLPSGMPVKLFSFMSPLDTYIWMYVLCAYVLVSCTMFLVARFSPYEWKDPHPCVKESGLMENQFSLGEYYHLYCVEIVGATAEE
;
A
#
# COMPACT_ATOMS: atom_id res chain seq x y z
N MET A 1 9.27 11.03 -55.73
CA MET A 1 10.30 9.97 -55.76
C MET A 1 11.49 10.48 -54.95
N THR A 2 12.05 9.69 -54.03
CA THR A 2 13.22 10.10 -53.24
C THR A 2 14.49 9.94 -54.07
N ILE A 3 15.34 10.98 -54.06
CA ILE A 3 16.66 10.95 -54.70
C ILE A 3 17.55 9.97 -53.91
N ASN A 4 18.13 8.99 -54.60
CA ASN A 4 19.09 8.06 -54.03
C ASN A 4 20.26 7.86 -55.01
N PHE A 5 21.42 7.45 -54.48
CA PHE A 5 22.66 7.33 -55.25
C PHE A 5 22.54 6.40 -56.47
N ALA A 6 21.86 5.26 -56.32
CA ALA A 6 21.67 4.30 -57.40
C ALA A 6 20.92 4.89 -58.60
N ARG A 7 19.98 5.82 -58.37
CA ARG A 7 19.16 6.43 -59.43
C ARG A 7 19.86 7.58 -60.15
N GLU A 8 20.76 8.29 -59.48
CA GLU A 8 21.51 9.40 -60.08
C GLU A 8 22.45 8.94 -61.21
N SER A 9 22.85 7.66 -61.23
CA SER A 9 23.73 7.10 -62.28
C SER A 9 23.06 6.87 -63.65
N VAL A 10 21.72 6.93 -63.72
CA VAL A 10 20.95 6.62 -64.94
C VAL A 10 20.09 7.80 -65.40
N ILE A 11 19.77 8.74 -64.50
CA ILE A 11 18.91 9.89 -64.76
C ILE A 11 19.37 11.13 -63.98
N ASP A 12 19.30 12.31 -64.62
CA ASP A 12 19.61 13.60 -63.99
C ASP A 12 18.44 14.14 -63.16
N PHE A 13 18.72 14.65 -61.96
CA PHE A 13 17.74 15.26 -61.05
C PHE A 13 17.88 16.79 -60.99
N THR A 14 16.75 17.49 -60.85
CA THR A 14 16.73 18.93 -60.58
C THR A 14 16.87 19.22 -59.08
N LYS A 15 17.22 20.46 -58.72
CA LYS A 15 17.38 20.86 -57.32
C LYS A 15 16.10 20.57 -56.52
N PRO A 16 16.21 19.98 -55.32
CA PRO A 16 15.05 19.57 -54.53
C PRO A 16 14.22 20.79 -54.11
N PHE A 17 12.90 20.69 -54.31
CA PHE A 17 11.94 21.73 -53.94
C PHE A 17 11.47 21.60 -52.48
N MET A 18 11.56 20.41 -51.88
CA MET A 18 11.13 20.13 -50.50
C MET A 18 12.12 19.18 -49.80
N ASN A 19 12.55 19.53 -48.59
CA ASN A 19 13.40 18.68 -47.74
C ASN A 19 12.52 17.92 -46.74
N LEU A 20 12.17 16.67 -47.03
CA LEU A 20 11.48 15.78 -46.09
C LEU A 20 12.45 14.70 -45.59
N GLY A 21 12.48 14.51 -44.26
CA GLY A 21 13.21 13.42 -43.60
C GLY A 21 12.25 12.33 -43.10
N ILE A 22 12.81 11.16 -42.76
CA ILE A 22 12.05 10.06 -42.16
C ILE A 22 11.75 10.41 -40.71
N GLN A 23 10.49 10.39 -40.31
CA GLN A 23 10.04 10.64 -38.94
C GLN A 23 9.20 9.47 -38.43
N ILE A 24 9.33 9.17 -37.14
CA ILE A 24 8.57 8.10 -36.48
C ILE A 24 7.28 8.71 -35.92
N LEU A 25 6.15 8.26 -36.45
CA LEU A 25 4.83 8.57 -35.89
C LEU A 25 4.44 7.47 -34.91
N PHE A 26 4.26 7.81 -33.64
CA PHE A 26 3.68 6.90 -32.65
C PHE A 26 2.39 7.50 -32.07
N LYS A 27 1.43 6.63 -31.79
CA LYS A 27 0.18 7.03 -31.14
C LYS A 27 0.49 7.41 -29.70
N LEU A 28 0.06 8.60 -29.28
CA LEU A 28 0.16 8.99 -27.87
C LEU A 28 -0.62 7.97 -27.03
N PRO A 29 -0.01 7.34 -26.01
CA PRO A 29 -0.73 6.43 -25.15
C PRO A 29 -1.90 7.20 -24.52
N SER A 30 -3.12 6.77 -24.81
CA SER A 30 -4.33 7.28 -24.19
C SER A 30 -4.14 7.16 -22.68
N GLY A 31 -4.22 8.28 -21.97
CA GLY A 31 -3.85 8.41 -20.56
C GLY A 31 -4.39 7.26 -19.72
N MET A 32 -3.55 6.75 -18.82
CA MET A 32 -3.93 5.64 -17.95
C MET A 32 -5.21 6.00 -17.18
N PRO A 33 -6.18 5.08 -17.06
CA PRO A 33 -7.35 5.31 -16.24
C PRO A 33 -6.89 5.59 -14.81
N VAL A 34 -7.42 6.66 -14.21
CA VAL A 34 -7.12 7.05 -12.82
C VAL A 34 -7.45 5.87 -11.90
N LYS A 35 -6.42 5.16 -11.45
CA LYS A 35 -6.57 4.08 -10.48
C LYS A 35 -6.82 4.74 -9.12
N LEU A 36 -8.03 4.55 -8.58
CA LEU A 36 -8.41 5.02 -7.23
C LEU A 36 -7.45 4.55 -6.12
N PHE A 37 -6.68 3.49 -6.38
CA PHE A 37 -5.70 2.90 -5.46
C PHE A 37 -4.24 3.05 -5.92
N SER A 38 -3.91 4.08 -6.70
CA SER A 38 -2.51 4.29 -7.12
C SER A 38 -1.54 4.48 -5.95
N PHE A 39 -2.04 4.95 -4.80
CA PHE A 39 -1.29 5.08 -3.56
C PHE A 39 -0.96 3.72 -2.91
N MET A 40 -1.75 2.69 -3.20
CA MET A 40 -1.57 1.31 -2.71
C MET A 40 -0.72 0.48 -3.68
N SER A 41 -0.42 1.01 -4.87
CA SER A 41 0.41 0.38 -5.90
C SER A 41 1.89 0.15 -5.55
N PRO A 42 2.56 0.91 -4.65
CA PRO A 42 3.96 0.63 -4.33
C PRO A 42 4.12 -0.59 -3.40
N LEU A 43 3.03 -1.05 -2.77
CA LEU A 43 3.03 -2.22 -1.88
C LEU A 43 2.21 -3.36 -2.50
N ASP A 44 2.78 -4.57 -2.50
CA ASP A 44 2.12 -5.73 -3.09
C ASP A 44 0.83 -6.10 -2.35
N THR A 45 -0.19 -6.52 -3.11
CA THR A 45 -1.49 -6.99 -2.60
C THR A 45 -1.35 -8.11 -1.56
N TYR A 46 -0.32 -8.95 -1.68
CA TYR A 46 -0.03 -9.99 -0.71
C TYR A 46 0.30 -9.42 0.68
N ILE A 47 1.00 -8.29 0.75
CA ILE A 47 1.40 -7.66 2.01
C ILE A 47 0.16 -7.14 2.76
N TRP A 48 -0.79 -6.54 2.05
CA TRP A 48 -2.07 -6.13 2.63
C TRP A 48 -2.87 -7.29 3.20
N MET A 49 -2.85 -8.45 2.54
CA MET A 49 -3.47 -9.66 3.07
C MET A 49 -2.78 -10.16 4.35
N TYR A 50 -1.45 -10.06 4.44
CA TYR A 50 -0.71 -10.38 5.65
C TYR A 50 -1.04 -9.42 6.80
N VAL A 51 -1.17 -8.11 6.53
CA VAL A 51 -1.58 -7.11 7.54
C VAL A 51 -2.97 -7.42 8.10
N LEU A 52 -3.92 -7.75 7.23
CA LEU A 52 -5.29 -8.11 7.64
C LEU A 52 -5.28 -9.40 8.46
N CYS A 53 -4.53 -10.40 8.03
CA CYS A 53 -4.38 -11.67 8.76
C CYS A 53 -3.74 -11.46 10.15
N ALA A 54 -2.68 -10.67 10.24
CA ALA A 54 -2.02 -10.35 11.50
C ALA A 54 -2.98 -9.62 12.46
N TYR A 55 -3.79 -8.68 11.97
CA TYR A 55 -4.81 -7.99 12.78
C TYR A 55 -5.83 -8.97 13.38
N VAL A 56 -6.34 -9.90 12.58
CA VAL A 56 -7.27 -10.95 13.04
C VAL A 56 -6.59 -11.88 14.05
N LEU A 57 -5.34 -12.28 13.81
CA LEU A 57 -4.59 -13.14 14.72
C LEU A 57 -4.34 -12.46 16.07
N VAL A 58 -3.91 -11.19 16.09
CA VAL A 58 -3.71 -10.43 17.33
C VAL A 58 -5.02 -10.33 18.11
N SER A 59 -6.13 -9.97 17.43
CA SER A 59 -7.45 -9.94 18.04
C SER A 59 -7.86 -11.30 18.62
N CYS A 60 -7.60 -12.38 17.88
CA CYS A 60 -7.88 -13.74 18.33
C CYS A 60 -7.03 -14.13 19.54
N THR A 61 -5.72 -13.86 19.52
CA THR A 61 -4.83 -14.13 20.66
C THR A 61 -5.26 -13.35 21.88
N MET A 62 -5.68 -12.10 21.73
CA MET A 62 -6.17 -11.28 22.84
C MET A 62 -7.49 -11.83 23.40
N PHE A 63 -8.39 -12.31 22.55
CA PHE A 63 -9.61 -12.99 22.95
C PHE A 63 -9.32 -14.30 23.70
N LEU A 64 -8.36 -15.09 23.22
CA LEU A 64 -7.93 -16.32 23.87
C LEU A 64 -7.25 -16.03 25.21
N VAL A 65 -6.37 -15.04 25.30
CA VAL A 65 -5.73 -14.62 26.55
C VAL A 65 -6.78 -14.10 27.53
N ALA A 66 -7.76 -13.30 27.10
CA ALA A 66 -8.87 -12.88 27.95
C ALA A 66 -9.70 -14.06 28.47
N ARG A 67 -9.80 -15.16 27.71
CA ARG A 67 -10.54 -16.36 28.10
C ARG A 67 -9.73 -17.35 28.95
N PHE A 68 -8.40 -17.40 28.75
CA PHE A 68 -7.43 -18.23 29.48
C PHE A 68 -6.74 -17.49 30.64
N SER A 69 -6.99 -16.19 30.81
CA SER A 69 -6.73 -15.42 32.04
C SER A 69 -7.99 -15.22 32.90
N PRO A 70 -8.74 -16.29 33.27
CA PRO A 70 -9.66 -16.21 34.40
C PRO A 70 -8.90 -16.19 35.75
N TYR A 71 -7.58 -15.94 35.75
CA TYR A 71 -6.74 -15.93 36.96
C TYR A 71 -6.30 -14.52 37.41
N GLU A 72 -6.59 -13.47 36.62
CA GLU A 72 -6.37 -12.07 37.01
C GLU A 72 -7.65 -11.31 37.39
N TRP A 73 -8.76 -12.04 37.56
CA TRP A 73 -10.03 -11.49 38.06
C TRP A 73 -9.83 -11.11 39.54
N LYS A 74 -9.49 -9.84 39.80
CA LYS A 74 -9.35 -9.30 41.16
C LYS A 74 -10.53 -8.40 41.48
N ASP A 75 -11.30 -8.80 42.48
CA ASP A 75 -12.39 -8.00 43.04
C ASP A 75 -11.85 -6.64 43.52
N PRO A 76 -12.37 -5.51 43.01
CA PRO A 76 -11.94 -4.18 43.45
C PRO A 76 -12.29 -3.91 44.93
N HIS A 77 -13.26 -4.64 45.50
CA HIS A 77 -13.64 -4.56 46.91
C HIS A 77 -13.79 -5.96 47.54
N PRO A 78 -12.85 -6.41 48.42
CA PRO A 78 -12.86 -7.74 49.01
C PRO A 78 -14.04 -8.04 49.96
N CYS A 79 -14.94 -7.07 50.19
CA CYS A 79 -16.04 -7.13 51.15
C CYS A 79 -17.45 -7.21 50.52
N VAL A 80 -17.60 -7.16 49.19
CA VAL A 80 -18.89 -7.36 48.51
C VAL A 80 -18.74 -8.49 47.49
N LYS A 81 -19.30 -9.67 47.80
CA LYS A 81 -19.12 -10.92 47.05
C LYS A 81 -19.93 -11.03 45.74
N GLU A 82 -20.61 -9.97 45.29
CA GLU A 82 -21.54 -10.09 44.17
C GLU A 82 -21.69 -8.77 43.40
N SER A 83 -20.66 -8.38 42.68
CA SER A 83 -20.81 -7.51 41.52
C SER A 83 -20.01 -8.11 40.38
N GLY A 84 -20.68 -8.84 39.48
CA GLY A 84 -20.10 -9.54 38.33
C GLY A 84 -19.48 -8.65 37.25
N LEU A 85 -18.90 -7.52 37.64
CA LEU A 85 -18.11 -6.63 36.80
C LEU A 85 -16.64 -6.89 37.15
N MET A 86 -15.95 -7.52 36.21
CA MET A 86 -14.60 -8.01 36.42
C MET A 86 -13.67 -7.18 35.53
N GLU A 87 -12.75 -6.46 36.16
CA GLU A 87 -11.82 -5.56 35.48
C GLU A 87 -10.44 -6.20 35.32
N ASN A 88 -9.88 -6.07 34.12
CA ASN A 88 -8.52 -6.46 33.79
C ASN A 88 -7.58 -5.25 33.97
N GLN A 89 -6.51 -5.41 34.75
CA GLN A 89 -5.48 -4.37 34.96
C GLN A 89 -4.63 -4.10 33.71
N PHE A 90 -4.56 -5.03 32.75
CA PHE A 90 -4.06 -4.80 31.40
C PHE A 90 -5.18 -4.25 30.52
N SER A 91 -5.56 -3.00 30.78
CA SER A 91 -6.58 -2.34 29.96
C SER A 91 -5.99 -2.04 28.58
N LEU A 92 -6.73 -2.45 27.54
CA LEU A 92 -6.45 -2.23 26.11
C LEU A 92 -5.89 -0.83 25.76
N GLY A 93 -6.23 0.18 26.56
CA GLY A 93 -5.77 1.56 26.40
C GLY A 93 -4.25 1.75 26.51
N GLU A 94 -3.55 1.03 27.38
CA GLU A 94 -2.09 1.17 27.49
C GLU A 94 -1.37 0.57 26.28
N TYR A 95 -1.91 -0.53 25.76
CA TYR A 95 -1.38 -1.19 24.56
C TYR A 95 -1.63 -0.35 23.29
N TYR A 96 -2.82 0.26 23.18
CA TYR A 96 -3.14 1.20 22.10
C TYR A 96 -2.26 2.45 22.13
N HIS A 97 -1.92 2.97 23.32
CA HIS A 97 -1.06 4.13 23.43
C HIS A 97 0.39 3.82 23.00
N LEU A 98 0.94 2.67 23.41
CA LEU A 98 2.27 2.21 22.98
C LEU A 98 2.33 1.97 21.47
N TYR A 99 1.34 1.26 20.90
CA TYR A 99 1.28 0.97 19.46
C TYR A 99 1.14 2.23 18.59
N CYS A 100 0.34 3.22 19.02
CA CYS A 100 0.19 4.47 18.28
C CYS A 100 1.49 5.30 18.29
N VAL A 101 2.23 5.35 19.41
CA VAL A 101 3.47 6.16 19.49
C VAL A 101 4.58 5.56 18.63
N GLU A 102 4.70 4.23 18.58
CA GLU A 102 5.74 3.54 17.82
C GLU A 102 5.48 3.60 16.30
N ILE A 103 4.24 3.39 15.87
CA ILE A 103 3.89 3.42 14.43
C ILE A 103 3.86 4.85 13.88
N VAL A 104 3.29 5.82 14.61
CA VAL A 104 3.25 7.23 14.15
C VAL A 104 4.66 7.85 14.17
N GLY A 105 5.49 7.48 15.16
CA GLY A 105 6.91 7.87 15.20
C GLY A 105 7.71 7.34 14.00
N ALA A 106 7.54 6.05 13.67
CA ALA A 106 8.24 5.44 12.54
C ALA A 106 7.84 6.03 11.17
N THR A 107 6.61 6.51 11.01
CA THR A 107 6.14 7.16 9.77
C THR A 107 6.53 8.63 9.62
N ALA A 108 7.04 9.27 10.68
CA ALA A 108 7.43 10.68 10.65
C ALA A 108 8.93 10.88 10.35
N GLU A 109 9.72 9.80 10.38
CA GLU A 109 11.15 9.80 10.06
C GLU A 109 11.46 9.37 8.61
N GLU A 110 10.44 9.04 7.80
CA GLU A 110 10.57 8.78 6.35
C GLU A 110 9.99 9.91 5.48
#